data_AF-A0A7X6YZL2-F1
#
_entry.id   AF-A0A7X6YZL2-F1
#
_cell.length_a   1.000
_cell.length_b   1.000
_cell.length_c   1.000
_cell.angle_alpha   90.00
_cell.angle_beta   90.00
_cell.angle_gamma   90.00
#
_symmetry.space_group_name_H-M   'P 1'
#
loop_
_entity.id
_entity.type
_entity.pdbx_description
1 polymer ?
#
loop_
_entity_poly.entity_id
_entity_poly.type
_entity_poly.pdbx_seq_one_letter_code
_entity_poly.pdbx_strand_id
1 'polypeptide(L)'
;MEKALHSFEIINEHTLIKRMDKSLLNYGEIRIPNYLRDFFHFHEMEKHDRWDILISFRGKSYAGVLYLDNYQRMRGKLRWSKDLTTLLYQAGMKYIFPPDEEMIDPNDIPLLRLEKISSKEYKADLIFPEYITKDAKEYLLHEDKFIYGVKARFETDDNIRLKVLKIHGTNCNICDFNYEEAYGDLGIGYIQIHQIASEEKTEKELNYDDDFIPICENCHGILHRSKNKTLEVSELKQIFRLREELRKTEKS
;
A
#
# COMPACT_ATOMS: atom_id res chain seq x y z
N MET A 1 9.13 -24.62 -16.17
CA MET A 1 8.98 -24.60 -14.69
C MET A 1 8.40 -23.26 -14.32
N GLU A 2 7.08 -23.17 -14.17
CA GLU A 2 6.42 -21.96 -13.64
C GLU A 2 7.04 -21.63 -12.29
N LYS A 3 7.63 -20.44 -12.14
CA LYS A 3 7.90 -19.87 -10.83
C LYS A 3 6.54 -19.75 -10.15
N ALA A 4 6.26 -20.61 -9.17
CA ALA A 4 5.12 -20.41 -8.29
C ALA A 4 5.18 -18.98 -7.77
N LEU A 5 4.26 -18.11 -8.20
CA LEU A 5 4.19 -16.77 -7.66
C LEU A 5 3.98 -16.90 -6.15
N HIS A 6 4.96 -16.45 -5.36
CA HIS A 6 4.86 -16.53 -3.93
C HIS A 6 3.65 -15.70 -3.49
N SER A 7 2.75 -16.33 -2.72
CA SER A 7 1.57 -15.66 -2.18
C SER A 7 1.91 -14.49 -1.25
N PHE A 8 3.11 -14.51 -0.67
CA PHE A 8 3.59 -13.47 0.23
C PHE A 8 4.95 -12.94 -0.22
N GLU A 9 5.21 -11.69 0.12
CA GLU A 9 6.47 -11.00 -0.08
C GLU A 9 6.72 -10.09 1.13
N ILE A 10 7.82 -10.31 1.85
CA ILE A 10 8.26 -9.44 2.94
C ILE A 10 9.01 -8.29 2.30
N ILE A 11 8.54 -7.06 2.48
CA ILE A 11 9.17 -5.86 1.91
C ILE A 11 10.25 -5.35 2.85
N ASN A 12 9.89 -5.21 4.13
CA ASN A 12 10.79 -4.85 5.21
C ASN A 12 10.23 -5.39 6.55
N GLU A 13 10.82 -5.00 7.67
CA GLU A 13 10.45 -5.49 9.01
C GLU A 13 9.01 -5.14 9.45
N HIS A 14 8.39 -4.14 8.80
CA HIS A 14 7.07 -3.63 9.14
C HIS A 14 6.05 -3.81 8.00
N THR A 15 6.46 -4.18 6.78
CA THR A 15 5.58 -4.26 5.61
C THR A 15 5.58 -5.65 4.98
N LEU A 16 4.39 -6.23 4.89
CA LEU A 16 4.12 -7.51 4.25
C LEU A 16 3.12 -7.34 3.11
N ILE A 17 3.41 -7.95 1.96
CA ILE A 17 2.47 -8.05 0.85
C ILE A 17 1.88 -9.45 0.80
N LYS A 18 0.56 -9.54 0.71
CA LYS A 18 -0.18 -10.76 0.43
C LYS A 18 -0.97 -10.60 -0.86
N ARG A 19 -0.63 -11.37 -1.89
CA ARG A 19 -1.48 -11.49 -3.09
C ARG A 19 -2.82 -12.09 -2.70
N MET A 20 -3.92 -11.46 -3.10
CA MET A 20 -5.26 -11.93 -2.74
C MET A 20 -5.52 -13.34 -3.28
N ASP A 21 -6.28 -14.12 -2.52
CA ASP A 21 -6.64 -15.50 -2.89
C ASP A 21 -8.05 -15.87 -2.43
N LYS A 22 -8.50 -17.07 -2.79
CA LYS A 22 -9.83 -17.58 -2.44
C LYS A 22 -10.07 -17.63 -0.93
N SER A 23 -9.05 -17.93 -0.13
CA SER A 23 -9.22 -18.07 1.32
C SER A 23 -9.43 -16.72 1.99
N LEU A 24 -8.68 -15.71 1.55
CA LEU A 24 -8.80 -14.33 1.96
C LEU A 24 -10.22 -13.80 1.71
N LEU A 25 -10.75 -14.05 0.50
CA LEU A 25 -12.07 -13.57 0.11
C LEU A 25 -13.22 -14.32 0.78
N ASN A 26 -13.16 -15.66 0.81
CA ASN A 26 -14.30 -16.45 1.27
C ASN A 26 -14.41 -16.54 2.79
N TYR A 27 -13.29 -16.45 3.51
CA TYR A 27 -13.26 -16.71 4.95
C TYR A 27 -12.79 -15.52 5.79
N GLY A 28 -12.27 -14.46 5.15
CA GLY A 28 -11.68 -13.32 5.86
C GLY A 28 -10.46 -13.72 6.68
N GLU A 29 -9.68 -14.70 6.19
CA GLU A 29 -8.49 -15.20 6.88
C GLU A 29 -7.29 -15.31 5.94
N ILE A 30 -6.10 -15.19 6.52
CA ILE A 30 -4.82 -15.50 5.88
C ILE A 30 -4.14 -16.56 6.73
N ARG A 31 -3.76 -17.68 6.10
CA ARG A 31 -2.90 -18.68 6.73
C ARG A 31 -1.46 -18.22 6.65
N ILE A 32 -0.81 -18.06 7.80
CA ILE A 32 0.54 -17.55 7.91
C ILE A 32 1.53 -18.72 7.79
N PRO A 33 2.36 -18.76 6.73
CA PRO A 33 3.43 -19.73 6.61
C PRO A 33 4.47 -19.58 7.72
N ASN A 34 5.16 -20.66 8.05
CA ASN A 34 6.13 -20.68 9.15
C ASN A 34 7.27 -19.66 9.02
N TYR A 35 7.67 -19.29 7.80
CA TYR A 35 8.73 -18.29 7.60
C TYR A 35 8.29 -16.85 7.91
N LEU A 36 6.98 -16.60 8.05
CA LEU A 36 6.43 -15.30 8.44
C LEU A 36 6.18 -15.18 9.95
N ARG A 37 6.49 -16.22 10.73
CA ARG A 37 6.20 -16.26 12.17
C ARG A 37 6.83 -15.10 12.96
N ASP A 38 8.02 -14.65 12.53
CA ASP A 38 8.77 -13.61 13.24
C ASP A 38 8.16 -12.23 12.96
N PHE A 39 7.66 -11.99 11.75
CA PHE A 39 6.90 -10.77 11.40
C PHE A 39 5.68 -10.57 12.32
N PHE A 40 4.98 -11.66 12.65
CA PHE A 40 3.79 -11.67 13.51
C PHE A 40 4.08 -11.95 14.99
N HIS A 41 5.34 -12.03 15.43
CA HIS A 41 5.73 -12.31 16.83
C HIS A 41 5.11 -13.59 17.41
N PHE A 42 4.92 -14.62 16.58
CA PHE A 42 4.31 -15.86 17.06
C PHE A 42 5.13 -16.59 18.13
N HIS A 43 6.42 -16.29 18.25
CA HIS A 43 7.27 -16.83 19.31
C HIS A 43 6.90 -16.31 20.72
N GLU A 44 6.17 -15.19 20.81
CA GLU A 44 5.68 -14.62 22.06
C GLU A 44 4.30 -15.19 22.46
N MET A 45 3.68 -16.00 21.61
CA MET A 45 2.35 -16.58 21.83
C MET A 45 2.44 -17.93 22.54
N GLU A 46 1.60 -18.13 23.55
CA GLU A 46 1.42 -19.42 24.22
C GLU A 46 0.44 -20.35 23.48
N LYS A 47 0.32 -21.60 23.95
CA LYS A 47 -0.57 -22.59 23.35
C LYS A 47 -2.03 -22.16 23.53
N HIS A 48 -2.74 -21.98 22.41
CA HIS A 48 -4.10 -21.44 22.30
C HIS A 48 -4.22 -19.93 22.51
N ASP A 49 -3.10 -19.21 22.47
CA ASP A 49 -3.16 -17.76 22.50
C ASP A 49 -3.91 -17.19 21.31
N ARG A 50 -4.62 -16.12 21.63
CA ARG A 50 -5.39 -15.32 20.72
C ARG A 50 -5.11 -13.87 21.02
N TRP A 51 -4.55 -13.15 20.07
CA TRP A 51 -4.33 -11.72 20.17
C TRP A 51 -5.38 -11.00 19.34
N ASP A 52 -6.25 -10.26 20.01
CA ASP A 52 -7.12 -9.32 19.31
C ASP A 52 -6.28 -8.14 18.81
N ILE A 53 -6.52 -7.76 17.56
CA ILE A 53 -5.80 -6.72 16.85
C ILE A 53 -6.77 -5.74 16.19
N LEU A 54 -6.24 -4.58 15.82
CA LEU A 54 -6.94 -3.59 15.01
C LEU A 54 -6.30 -3.54 13.62
N ILE A 55 -7.14 -3.55 12.58
CA ILE A 55 -6.71 -3.34 11.19
C ILE A 55 -7.40 -2.08 10.70
N SER A 56 -6.62 -1.03 10.42
CA SER A 56 -7.12 0.15 9.73
C SER A 56 -7.15 -0.10 8.23
N PHE A 57 -8.26 0.23 7.59
CA PHE A 57 -8.45 0.12 6.14
C PHE A 57 -9.38 1.23 5.67
N ARG A 58 -8.94 2.02 4.69
CA ARG A 58 -9.70 3.17 4.15
C ARG A 58 -10.24 4.13 5.23
N GLY A 59 -9.35 4.57 6.12
CA GLY A 59 -9.67 5.46 7.25
C GLY A 59 -10.57 4.88 8.36
N LYS A 60 -11.01 3.63 8.26
CA LYS A 60 -11.84 2.94 9.27
C LYS A 60 -11.07 1.83 9.95
N SER A 61 -11.42 1.55 11.20
CA SER A 61 -10.79 0.49 12.00
C SER A 61 -11.69 -0.75 12.07
N TYR A 62 -11.10 -1.93 11.86
CA TYR A 62 -11.77 -3.21 11.87
C TYR A 62 -11.12 -4.14 12.89
N ALA A 63 -11.93 -4.88 13.64
CA ALA A 63 -11.43 -5.89 14.56
C ALA A 63 -10.83 -7.08 13.78
N GLY A 64 -9.68 -7.56 14.26
CA GLY A 64 -9.06 -8.77 13.78
C GLY A 64 -8.47 -9.60 14.91
N VAL A 65 -7.96 -10.76 14.55
CA VAL A 65 -7.42 -11.74 15.47
C VAL A 65 -6.21 -12.43 14.85
N LEU A 66 -5.12 -12.50 15.62
CA LEU A 66 -3.99 -13.39 15.38
C LEU A 66 -4.07 -14.58 16.34
N TYR A 67 -3.91 -15.79 15.83
CA TYR A 67 -3.88 -17.00 16.65
C TYR A 67 -3.08 -18.13 16.01
N LEU A 68 -2.59 -19.05 16.83
CA LEU A 68 -1.91 -20.26 16.38
C LEU A 68 -2.93 -21.39 16.15
N ASP A 69 -3.07 -21.87 14.91
CA ASP A 69 -3.93 -23.02 14.60
C ASP A 69 -3.20 -24.36 14.83
N ASN A 70 -1.86 -24.34 14.80
CA ASN A 70 -1.02 -25.46 15.18
C ASN A 70 0.22 -24.96 15.92
N TYR A 71 0.15 -24.99 17.26
CA TYR A 71 1.24 -24.57 18.14
C TYR A 71 2.55 -25.35 17.89
N GLN A 72 2.49 -26.68 17.71
CA GLN A 72 3.69 -27.51 17.49
C GLN A 72 4.44 -27.12 16.21
N ARG A 73 3.73 -26.66 15.18
CA ARG A 73 4.31 -26.24 13.90
C ARG A 73 4.49 -24.73 13.80
N MET A 74 4.13 -23.96 14.84
CA MET A 74 4.05 -22.50 14.85
C MET A 74 3.30 -21.95 13.62
N ARG A 75 2.26 -22.66 13.19
CA ARG A 75 1.38 -22.19 12.12
C ARG A 75 0.29 -21.36 12.77
N GLY A 76 0.07 -20.17 12.22
CA GLY A 76 -0.98 -19.28 12.68
C GLY A 76 -1.82 -18.72 11.56
N LYS A 77 -2.82 -17.96 11.96
CA LYS A 77 -3.77 -17.31 11.08
C LYS A 77 -4.00 -15.88 11.54
N LEU A 78 -4.16 -15.01 10.55
CA LEU A 78 -4.73 -13.68 10.71
C LEU A 78 -6.19 -13.77 10.23
N ARG A 79 -7.14 -13.33 11.04
CA ARG A 79 -8.55 -13.24 10.66
C ARG A 79 -9.08 -11.84 10.96
N TRP A 80 -10.06 -11.39 10.21
CA TRP A 80 -10.71 -10.10 10.45
C TRP A 80 -12.24 -10.18 10.42
N SER A 81 -12.87 -9.06 10.74
CA SER A 81 -14.32 -8.93 10.80
C SER A 81 -15.01 -9.20 9.47
N LYS A 82 -16.30 -9.53 9.52
CA LYS A 82 -17.12 -9.73 8.32
C LYS A 82 -17.14 -8.48 7.44
N ASP A 83 -17.17 -7.30 8.05
CA ASP A 83 -17.23 -6.02 7.31
C ASP A 83 -15.98 -5.81 6.45
N LEU A 84 -14.78 -6.02 7.01
CA LEU A 84 -13.55 -5.94 6.23
C LEU A 84 -13.50 -7.06 5.16
N THR A 85 -14.03 -8.25 5.47
CA THR A 85 -14.14 -9.34 4.49
C THR A 85 -15.00 -8.94 3.30
N THR A 86 -16.15 -8.30 3.54
CA THR A 86 -17.04 -7.83 2.47
C THR A 86 -16.37 -6.78 1.60
N LEU A 87 -15.63 -5.83 2.18
CA LEU A 87 -14.90 -4.81 1.42
C LEU A 87 -13.79 -5.42 0.55
N LEU A 88 -12.99 -6.33 1.10
CA LEU A 88 -11.95 -7.04 0.36
C LEU A 88 -12.56 -7.95 -0.72
N TYR A 89 -13.70 -8.59 -0.44
CA TYR A 89 -14.43 -9.39 -1.43
C TYR A 89 -14.86 -8.54 -2.62
N GLN A 90 -15.48 -7.38 -2.38
CA GLN A 90 -15.91 -6.48 -3.46
C GLN A 90 -14.72 -6.03 -4.33
N ALA A 91 -13.57 -5.75 -3.72
CA ALA A 91 -12.37 -5.35 -4.45
C ALA A 91 -11.71 -6.50 -5.25
N GLY A 92 -11.71 -7.72 -4.71
CA GLY A 92 -10.97 -8.84 -5.27
C GLY A 92 -11.78 -9.83 -6.11
N MET A 93 -13.12 -9.82 -6.02
CA MET A 93 -13.94 -10.90 -6.57
C MET A 93 -13.78 -11.08 -8.08
N LYS A 94 -13.65 -9.99 -8.85
CA LYS A 94 -13.47 -10.05 -10.31
C LYS A 94 -12.15 -10.72 -10.72
N TYR A 95 -11.14 -10.68 -9.86
CA TYR A 95 -9.81 -11.26 -10.12
C TYR A 95 -9.73 -12.74 -9.71
N ILE A 96 -10.44 -13.12 -8.64
CA ILE A 96 -10.36 -14.47 -8.07
C ILE A 96 -11.48 -15.39 -8.59
N PHE A 97 -12.61 -14.79 -8.97
CA PHE A 97 -13.79 -15.43 -9.53
C PHE A 97 -14.25 -14.66 -10.79
N PRO A 98 -13.43 -14.65 -11.86
CA PRO A 98 -13.77 -13.90 -13.07
C PRO A 98 -15.06 -14.43 -13.71
N PRO A 99 -15.90 -13.55 -14.27
CA PRO A 99 -17.00 -13.96 -15.12
C PRO A 99 -16.46 -14.63 -16.41
N ASP A 100 -17.18 -15.61 -16.94
CA ASP A 100 -17.01 -16.13 -18.31
C ASP A 100 -15.63 -16.74 -18.68
N GLU A 101 -15.01 -17.51 -17.77
CA GLU A 101 -13.71 -18.19 -18.01
C GLU A 101 -12.57 -17.24 -18.44
N GLU A 102 -12.70 -15.93 -18.21
CA GLU A 102 -11.62 -14.99 -18.50
C GLU A 102 -10.35 -15.35 -17.74
N MET A 103 -9.26 -15.47 -18.48
CA MET A 103 -7.95 -15.68 -17.91
C MET A 103 -7.39 -14.36 -17.38
N ILE A 104 -7.42 -14.19 -16.06
CA ILE A 104 -6.74 -13.11 -15.36
C ILE A 104 -5.25 -13.42 -15.25
N ASP A 105 -4.38 -12.49 -15.65
CA ASP A 105 -2.94 -12.62 -15.41
C ASP A 105 -2.69 -12.68 -13.89
N PRO A 106 -2.03 -13.73 -13.37
CA PRO A 106 -1.71 -13.81 -11.95
C PRO A 106 -0.97 -12.59 -11.38
N ASN A 107 -0.24 -11.84 -12.22
CA ASN A 107 0.45 -10.61 -11.82
C ASN A 107 -0.51 -9.45 -11.54
N ASP A 108 -1.68 -9.43 -12.19
CA ASP A 108 -2.71 -8.41 -12.03
C ASP A 108 -3.60 -8.63 -10.81
N ILE A 109 -3.52 -9.81 -10.18
CA ILE A 109 -4.23 -10.08 -8.92
C ILE A 109 -3.85 -9.02 -7.87
N PRO A 110 -4.83 -8.36 -7.23
CA PRO A 110 -4.56 -7.31 -6.26
C PRO A 110 -3.75 -7.81 -5.07
N LEU A 111 -3.00 -6.89 -4.51
CA LEU A 111 -2.09 -7.13 -3.41
C LEU A 111 -2.65 -6.43 -2.17
N LEU A 112 -2.87 -7.21 -1.11
CA LEU A 112 -3.13 -6.69 0.22
C LEU A 112 -1.78 -6.35 0.87
N ARG A 113 -1.51 -5.04 1.01
CA ARG A 113 -0.38 -4.54 1.80
C ARG A 113 -0.81 -4.50 3.27
N LEU A 114 -0.01 -5.08 4.15
CA LEU A 114 -0.17 -5.03 5.60
C LEU A 114 1.08 -4.37 6.17
N GLU A 115 0.91 -3.14 6.63
CA GLU A 115 1.89 -2.39 7.39
C GLU A 115 1.61 -2.57 8.89
N LYS A 116 2.65 -2.85 9.64
CA LYS A 116 2.59 -3.09 11.07
C LYS A 116 2.92 -1.81 11.81
N ILE A 117 1.91 -1.27 12.49
CA ILE A 117 2.03 -0.03 13.29
C ILE A 117 2.51 -0.37 14.70
N SER A 118 2.03 -1.49 15.26
CA SER A 118 2.49 -2.05 16.53
C SER A 118 2.30 -3.56 16.54
N SER A 119 2.55 -4.23 17.68
CA SER A 119 2.30 -5.68 17.81
C SER A 119 0.83 -6.07 17.66
N LYS A 120 -0.11 -5.13 17.86
CA LYS A 120 -1.57 -5.39 17.79
C LYS A 120 -2.31 -4.45 16.83
N GLU A 121 -1.59 -3.62 16.09
CA GLU A 121 -2.19 -2.66 15.17
C GLU A 121 -1.54 -2.76 13.79
N TYR A 122 -2.38 -2.88 12.77
CA TYR A 122 -1.98 -2.96 11.38
C TYR A 122 -2.73 -1.91 10.57
N LYS A 123 -2.08 -1.43 9.51
CA LYS A 123 -2.70 -0.69 8.43
C LYS A 123 -2.71 -1.55 7.18
N ALA A 124 -3.87 -1.63 6.55
CA ALA A 124 -4.07 -2.37 5.33
C ALA A 124 -4.35 -1.41 4.17
N ASP A 125 -3.71 -1.68 3.03
CA ASP A 125 -3.98 -1.01 1.76
C ASP A 125 -4.18 -2.05 0.65
N LEU A 126 -4.92 -1.69 -0.39
CA LEU A 126 -5.00 -2.47 -1.61
C LEU A 126 -4.18 -1.81 -2.71
N ILE A 127 -3.35 -2.62 -3.36
CA ILE A 127 -2.55 -2.23 -4.51
C ILE A 127 -3.02 -3.06 -5.69
N PHE A 128 -3.39 -2.41 -6.79
CA PHE A 128 -3.88 -3.07 -7.99
C PHE A 128 -2.83 -2.91 -9.12
N PRO A 129 -2.01 -3.94 -9.40
CA PRO A 129 -0.96 -3.86 -10.41
C PRO A 129 -1.46 -3.50 -11.81
N GLU A 130 -2.67 -3.95 -12.16
CA GLU A 130 -3.34 -3.62 -13.43
C GLU A 130 -3.51 -2.09 -13.61
N TYR A 131 -4.02 -1.41 -12.58
CA TYR A 131 -4.25 0.05 -12.63
C TYR A 131 -2.93 0.82 -12.63
N ILE A 132 -1.91 0.35 -11.90
CA ILE A 132 -0.57 0.97 -11.93
C ILE A 132 0.01 0.91 -13.34
N THR A 133 -0.08 -0.25 -13.99
CA THR A 133 0.38 -0.45 -15.37
C THR A 133 -0.41 0.41 -16.35
N LYS A 134 -1.73 0.51 -16.16
CA LYS A 134 -2.61 1.33 -16.99
C LYS A 134 -2.27 2.82 -16.85
N ASP A 135 -2.19 3.33 -15.63
CA ASP A 135 -1.87 4.74 -15.36
C ASP A 135 -0.50 5.11 -15.93
N ALA A 136 0.53 4.28 -15.70
CA ALA A 136 1.87 4.50 -16.25
C ALA A 136 1.87 4.61 -17.79
N LYS A 137 1.04 3.81 -18.47
CA LYS A 137 0.85 3.89 -19.93
C LYS A 137 0.06 5.11 -20.35
N GLU A 138 -1.00 5.48 -19.65
CA GLU A 138 -1.79 6.68 -19.94
C GLU A 138 -0.93 7.94 -19.79
N TYR A 139 -0.06 8.02 -18.78
CA TYR A 139 0.92 9.11 -18.63
C TYR A 139 1.83 9.28 -19.84
N LEU A 140 2.20 8.18 -20.53
CA LEU A 140 3.03 8.26 -21.74
C LEU A 140 2.28 8.84 -22.96
N LEU A 141 0.94 8.78 -22.95
CA LEU A 141 0.09 9.23 -24.06
C LEU A 141 -0.33 10.70 -23.96
N HIS A 142 -0.19 11.33 -22.79
CA HIS A 142 -0.50 12.75 -22.62
C HIS A 142 0.54 13.63 -23.34
N GLU A 143 0.10 14.30 -24.42
CA GLU A 143 0.94 15.17 -25.27
C GLU A 143 1.52 16.37 -24.49
N ASP A 144 0.79 16.86 -23.49
CA ASP A 144 1.20 17.93 -22.59
C ASP A 144 2.12 17.40 -21.47
N LYS A 145 3.40 17.19 -21.80
CA LYS A 145 4.48 16.76 -20.89
C LYS A 145 4.84 17.77 -19.78
N PHE A 146 3.87 18.53 -19.26
CA PHE A 146 4.04 19.54 -18.23
C PHE A 146 3.33 19.17 -16.92
N ILE A 147 3.50 17.94 -16.47
CA ILE A 147 3.33 17.62 -15.04
C ILE A 147 4.69 17.89 -14.39
N TYR A 148 4.85 19.14 -13.94
CA TYR A 148 5.97 19.70 -13.16
C TYR A 148 7.28 18.89 -13.12
N GLY A 149 8.17 19.16 -14.08
CA GLY A 149 9.61 19.26 -13.86
C GLY A 149 10.36 18.04 -13.29
N VAL A 150 11.15 17.43 -14.18
CA VAL A 150 12.34 16.60 -13.93
C VAL A 150 12.06 15.12 -13.58
N LYS A 151 12.16 14.30 -14.65
CA LYS A 151 12.13 12.83 -14.71
C LYS A 151 10.76 12.17 -14.56
N ALA A 152 9.90 12.42 -15.56
CA ALA A 152 8.76 11.55 -15.91
C ALA A 152 9.09 10.05 -15.99
N ARG A 153 10.37 9.65 -16.04
CA ARG A 153 10.82 8.26 -16.10
C ARG A 153 10.27 7.40 -14.97
N PHE A 154 10.28 7.86 -13.72
CA PHE A 154 9.84 7.07 -12.57
C PHE A 154 8.31 7.00 -12.46
N GLU A 155 7.63 8.06 -12.88
CA GLU A 155 6.17 8.09 -12.98
C GLU A 155 5.63 7.23 -14.14
N THR A 156 6.44 6.98 -15.17
CA THR A 156 6.05 6.14 -16.31
C THR A 156 6.53 4.70 -16.20
N ASP A 157 7.33 4.36 -15.20
CA ASP A 157 7.82 3.00 -14.96
C ASP A 157 6.93 2.29 -13.94
N ASP A 158 6.06 1.41 -14.45
CA ASP A 158 5.11 0.61 -13.67
C ASP A 158 5.79 -0.24 -12.60
N ASN A 159 6.99 -0.77 -12.86
CA ASN A 159 7.74 -1.57 -11.90
C ASN A 159 8.24 -0.73 -10.73
N ILE A 160 8.71 0.49 -11.01
CA ILE A 160 9.15 1.42 -9.97
C ILE A 160 7.97 1.87 -9.13
N ARG A 161 6.85 2.27 -9.77
CA ARG A 161 5.61 2.62 -9.07
C ARG A 161 5.16 1.48 -8.16
N LEU A 162 5.09 0.26 -8.68
CA LEU A 162 4.65 -0.89 -7.89
C LEU A 162 5.57 -1.14 -6.68
N LYS A 163 6.89 -1.00 -6.82
CA LYS A 163 7.83 -1.14 -5.69
C LYS A 163 7.61 -0.06 -4.63
N VAL A 164 7.54 1.20 -5.04
CA VAL A 164 7.33 2.33 -4.12
C VAL A 164 5.99 2.19 -3.39
N LEU A 165 4.91 1.83 -4.10
CA LEU A 165 3.59 1.63 -3.48
C LEU A 165 3.54 0.41 -2.55
N LYS A 166 4.29 -0.66 -2.84
CA LYS A 166 4.43 -1.79 -1.89
C LYS A 166 5.09 -1.35 -0.59
N ILE A 167 6.09 -0.48 -0.67
CA ILE A 167 6.81 0.04 0.51
C ILE A 167 5.94 1.04 1.27
N HIS A 168 5.45 2.06 0.60
CA HIS A 168 4.88 3.26 1.23
C HIS A 168 3.34 3.29 1.28
N GLY A 169 2.67 2.38 0.59
CA GLY A 169 1.21 2.38 0.45
C GLY A 169 0.71 3.38 -0.60
N THR A 170 -0.60 3.66 -0.59
CA THR A 170 -1.29 4.46 -1.61
C THR A 170 -1.80 5.81 -1.09
N ASN A 171 -1.46 6.17 0.15
CA ASN A 171 -1.79 7.47 0.72
C ASN A 171 -0.68 8.48 0.42
N CYS A 172 -1.06 9.75 0.28
CA CYS A 172 -0.08 10.83 0.19
C CYS A 172 0.77 10.89 1.47
N ASN A 173 2.08 10.75 1.35
CA ASN A 173 3.01 10.77 2.48
C ASN A 173 3.08 12.13 3.21
N ILE A 174 2.47 13.18 2.63
CA ILE A 174 2.48 14.54 3.18
C ILE A 174 1.16 14.89 3.88
N CYS A 175 0.02 14.59 3.25
CA CYS A 175 -1.30 15.03 3.73
C CYS A 175 -2.30 13.90 4.00
N ASP A 176 -1.86 12.64 3.91
CA ASP A 176 -2.66 11.43 4.07
C ASP A 176 -3.84 11.28 3.09
N PHE A 177 -3.96 12.17 2.10
CA PHE A 177 -5.00 12.06 1.08
C PHE A 177 -4.88 10.75 0.30
N ASN A 178 -6.01 10.06 0.12
CA ASN A 178 -6.12 8.84 -0.66
C ASN A 178 -7.17 9.05 -1.77
N TYR A 179 -6.78 8.83 -3.03
CA TYR A 179 -7.66 9.05 -4.18
C TYR A 179 -8.79 8.02 -4.25
N GLU A 180 -8.54 6.75 -3.94
CA GLU A 180 -9.58 5.72 -3.91
C GLU A 180 -10.64 6.02 -2.84
N GLU A 181 -10.23 6.50 -1.66
CA GLU A 181 -11.16 6.91 -0.60
C GLU A 181 -12.01 8.11 -1.01
N ALA A 182 -11.41 9.08 -1.71
CA ALA A 182 -12.09 10.32 -2.10
C ALA A 182 -12.96 10.17 -3.36
N TYR A 183 -12.54 9.36 -4.32
CA TYR A 183 -13.13 9.29 -5.67
C TYR A 183 -13.62 7.89 -6.07
N GLY A 184 -13.49 6.89 -5.18
CA GLY A 184 -13.87 5.50 -5.48
C GLY A 184 -12.99 4.90 -6.57
N ASP A 185 -13.60 4.12 -7.47
CA ASP A 185 -12.89 3.36 -8.49
C ASP A 185 -12.03 4.23 -9.43
N LEU A 186 -12.40 5.50 -9.63
CA LEU A 186 -11.64 6.47 -10.44
C LEU A 186 -10.29 6.83 -9.83
N GLY A 187 -10.12 6.63 -8.51
CA GLY A 187 -8.89 6.94 -7.79
C GLY A 187 -7.98 5.75 -7.54
N ILE A 188 -8.34 4.55 -8.00
CA ILE A 188 -7.54 3.33 -7.78
C ILE A 188 -6.21 3.46 -8.51
N GLY A 189 -5.09 3.31 -7.79
CA GLY A 189 -3.75 3.38 -8.36
C GLY A 189 -3.25 4.80 -8.67
N TYR A 190 -4.14 5.79 -8.64
CA TYR A 190 -3.84 7.17 -8.96
C TYR A 190 -3.13 7.88 -7.80
N ILE A 191 -1.81 7.99 -7.90
CA ILE A 191 -0.96 8.78 -7.01
C ILE A 191 0.39 9.03 -7.69
N GLN A 192 1.06 10.15 -7.37
CA GLN A 192 2.35 10.51 -7.95
C GLN A 192 3.50 9.94 -7.11
N ILE A 193 4.51 9.39 -7.78
CA ILE A 193 5.77 8.91 -7.19
C ILE A 193 6.82 10.00 -7.28
N HIS A 194 6.94 10.75 -6.19
CA HIS A 194 7.92 11.81 -6.06
C HIS A 194 9.26 11.25 -5.61
N GLN A 195 10.32 11.52 -6.38
CA GLN A 195 11.69 11.30 -5.94
C GLN A 195 12.09 12.44 -5.00
N ILE A 196 12.43 12.11 -3.75
CA ILE A 196 13.00 13.08 -2.82
C ILE A 196 14.35 13.52 -3.38
N ALA A 197 14.56 14.82 -3.50
CA ALA A 197 15.78 15.38 -4.06
C ALA A 197 17.00 14.93 -3.25
N SER A 198 17.70 13.90 -3.71
CA SER A 198 19.03 13.53 -3.25
C SER A 198 20.07 14.13 -4.20
N GLU A 199 21.31 14.27 -3.72
CA GLU A 199 22.50 14.46 -4.55
C GLU A 199 22.49 13.51 -5.77
N GLU A 200 23.29 13.79 -6.81
CA GLU A 200 23.34 13.07 -8.09
C GLU A 200 23.59 11.56 -7.95
N LYS A 201 22.57 10.80 -7.53
CA LYS A 201 22.56 9.35 -7.46
C LYS A 201 22.29 8.79 -8.85
N THR A 202 23.09 7.81 -9.25
CA THR A 202 22.79 6.99 -10.41
C THR A 202 21.58 6.09 -10.13
N GLU A 203 20.92 5.58 -11.16
CA GLU A 203 19.74 4.71 -11.02
C GLU A 203 20.02 3.45 -10.17
N LYS A 204 21.27 2.99 -10.12
CA LYS A 204 21.69 1.83 -9.31
C LYS A 204 21.85 2.15 -7.82
N GLU A 205 21.96 3.42 -7.47
CA GLU A 205 22.17 3.90 -6.09
C GLU A 205 20.86 4.34 -5.42
N LEU A 206 19.76 4.38 -6.17
CA LEU A 206 18.46 4.78 -5.65
C LEU A 206 17.86 3.69 -4.75
N ASN A 207 17.45 4.10 -3.55
CA ASN A 207 16.70 3.30 -2.61
C ASN A 207 15.20 3.66 -2.71
N TYR A 208 14.34 2.70 -3.05
CA TYR A 208 12.89 2.93 -3.14
C TYR A 208 12.23 3.27 -1.80
N ASP A 209 12.87 2.93 -0.68
CA ASP A 209 12.39 3.27 0.67
C ASP A 209 12.70 4.74 1.00
N ASP A 210 13.94 5.17 0.81
CA ASP A 210 14.39 6.48 1.27
C ASP A 210 14.28 7.59 0.21
N ASP A 211 14.42 7.26 -1.08
CA ASP A 211 14.54 8.24 -2.15
C ASP A 211 13.21 8.52 -2.86
N PHE A 212 12.13 7.82 -2.52
CA PHE A 212 10.83 7.94 -3.18
C PHE A 212 9.68 7.91 -2.21
N ILE A 213 8.65 8.70 -2.50
CA ILE A 213 7.39 8.71 -1.75
C ILE A 213 6.18 8.88 -2.67
N PRO A 214 5.04 8.25 -2.34
CA PRO A 214 3.78 8.55 -2.98
C PRO A 214 3.20 9.87 -2.43
N ILE A 215 2.82 10.80 -3.30
CA ILE A 215 2.16 12.07 -2.92
C ILE A 215 1.02 12.42 -3.88
N CYS A 216 0.03 13.16 -3.38
CA CYS A 216 -1.06 13.66 -4.23
C CYS A 216 -0.60 14.81 -5.13
N GLU A 217 -1.34 15.07 -6.20
CA GLU A 217 -1.01 16.12 -7.18
C GLU A 217 -0.91 17.51 -6.56
N ASN A 218 -1.75 17.81 -5.57
CA ASN A 218 -1.70 19.09 -4.89
C ASN A 218 -0.38 19.26 -4.12
N CYS A 219 0.05 18.23 -3.38
CA CYS A 219 1.33 18.28 -2.68
C CYS A 219 2.51 18.33 -3.65
N HIS A 220 2.46 17.52 -4.72
CA HIS A 220 3.46 17.53 -5.79
C HIS A 220 3.60 18.92 -6.42
N GLY A 221 2.47 19.53 -6.80
CA GLY A 221 2.44 20.88 -7.37
C GLY A 221 3.00 21.95 -6.43
N ILE A 222 2.77 21.84 -5.11
CA ILE A 222 3.35 22.77 -4.13
C ILE A 222 4.86 22.61 -4.00
N LEU A 223 5.39 21.37 -3.94
CA LEU A 223 6.82 21.11 -3.88
C LEU A 223 7.56 21.72 -5.07
N HIS A 224 6.98 21.63 -6.27
CA HIS A 224 7.58 22.15 -7.50
C HIS A 224 7.11 23.57 -7.88
N ARG A 225 6.33 24.25 -7.01
CA ARG A 225 5.74 25.56 -7.33
C ARG A 225 6.76 26.66 -7.55
N SER A 226 7.85 26.68 -6.77
CA SER A 226 8.86 27.72 -6.82
C SER A 226 10.16 27.20 -7.44
N LYS A 227 10.59 27.80 -8.55
CA LYS A 227 11.88 27.46 -9.18
C LYS A 227 13.09 28.00 -8.41
N ASN A 228 12.89 28.99 -7.53
CA ASN A 228 13.97 29.70 -6.84
C ASN A 228 14.25 29.16 -5.42
N LYS A 229 13.37 28.30 -4.90
CA LYS A 229 13.54 27.62 -3.62
C LYS A 229 12.87 26.26 -3.72
N THR A 230 13.67 25.19 -3.67
CA THR A 230 13.16 23.84 -3.48
C THR A 230 12.62 23.74 -2.06
N LEU A 231 11.33 23.49 -1.93
CA LEU A 231 10.71 23.17 -0.64
C LEU A 231 10.99 21.70 -0.34
N GLU A 232 11.50 21.38 0.83
CA GLU A 232 11.70 19.98 1.20
C GLU A 232 10.37 19.31 1.56
N VAL A 233 10.30 18.00 1.35
CA VAL A 233 9.15 17.17 1.77
C VAL A 233 8.86 17.34 3.26
N SER A 234 9.91 17.35 4.08
CA SER A 234 9.85 17.52 5.53
C SER A 234 9.20 18.87 5.92
N GLU A 235 9.64 19.96 5.28
CA GLU A 235 9.10 21.30 5.47
C GLU A 235 7.60 21.35 5.11
N LEU A 236 7.21 20.81 3.95
CA LEU A 236 5.81 20.82 3.52
C LEU A 236 4.91 19.99 4.45
N LYS A 237 5.38 18.83 4.89
CA LYS A 237 4.67 17.97 5.85
C LYS A 237 4.44 18.69 7.18
N GLN A 238 5.44 19.41 7.68
CA GLN A 238 5.30 20.22 8.89
C GLN A 238 4.30 21.37 8.71
N ILE A 239 4.36 22.09 7.58
CA ILE A 239 3.41 23.17 7.27
C ILE A 239 1.98 22.62 7.22
N PHE A 240 1.76 21.50 6.54
CA PHE A 240 0.43 20.89 6.42
C PHE A 240 -0.11 20.49 7.81
N ARG A 241 0.70 19.80 8.61
CA ARG A 241 0.33 19.38 9.97
C ARG A 241 -0.07 20.56 10.85
N LEU A 242 0.73 21.63 10.89
CA LEU A 242 0.43 22.83 11.68
C LEU A 242 -0.89 23.48 11.24
N ARG A 243 -1.16 23.52 9.93
CA ARG A 243 -2.42 24.07 9.39
C ARG A 243 -3.62 23.20 9.75
N GLU A 244 -3.49 21.89 9.73
CA GLU A 244 -4.54 20.97 10.17
C GLU A 244 -4.84 21.10 11.67
N GLU A 245 -3.82 21.22 12.51
CA GLU A 245 -3.98 21.46 13.95
C GLU A 245 -4.73 22.77 14.22
N LEU A 246 -4.36 23.86 13.53
CA LEU A 246 -5.07 25.15 13.61
C LEU A 246 -6.55 25.03 13.20
N ARG A 247 -6.84 24.37 12.06
CA ARG A 247 -8.23 24.16 11.60
C ARG A 247 -9.08 23.38 12.60
N LYS A 248 -8.48 22.42 13.34
CA LYS A 248 -9.18 21.66 14.38
C LYS A 248 -9.49 22.53 15.60
N THR A 249 -8.57 23.41 15.98
CA THR A 249 -8.80 24.37 17.09
C THR A 249 -9.85 25.42 16.77
N GLU A 250 -9.96 25.88 15.51
CA GLU A 250 -10.97 26.86 15.09
C GLU A 250 -12.39 26.26 14.98
N LYS A 251 -12.51 24.93 14.90
CA LYS A 251 -13.79 24.20 14.80
C LYS A 251 -14.29 23.65 16.14
N SER A 252 -13.50 23.76 17.21
CA SER A 252 -13.85 23.32 18.57
C SER A 252 -14.36 24.50 19.39
#